data_AF-A0A367Z9V3-F1
#
_entry.id   AF-A0A367Z9V3-F1
#
_cell.length_a   1.000
_cell.length_b   1.000
_cell.length_c   1.000
_cell.angle_alpha   90.00
_cell.angle_beta   90.00
_cell.angle_gamma   90.00
#
_symmetry.space_group_name_H-M   'P 1'
#
loop_
_entity.id
_entity.type
_entity.pdbx_description
1 polymer ?
#
loop_
_entity_poly.entity_id
_entity_poly.type
_entity_poly.pdbx_seq_one_letter_code
_entity_poly.pdbx_strand_id
1 'polypeptide(L)'
;MLKSLDIQDLKSRLYQAIDNRVRIITAGLNLRELRNVLRGDPPEEKPNPRYKVHTTSFLFHIRPRYYEKASTIFTHTFRLGFFSTFFFFVEAITGIILMIYYSPVPSEAYQSILNLESNVPYGKLLRDIHRLGAEAMVIFVFLHMMRTFLTGSYKKERSFTWFTGVLLLGVTLFLSFFGYLLPWDQLAYWAVTIGTGMAEAAPLFGREANLLLRGGPDIGANGLLRAYLLHVVLLPAVAVLLISIHYYKVSREHGISLPAKYEEGDIPAEEKKNARQRIDFIPDLLTHEVFLTSLGIFALIVSIIIFGYSAPLENVANPQVTPLDTKAPWYFWWLQGLLKLGDKTLMGVILPTIIAGLLIAIPYIDRNPHRSLYKRPVAVGIGILSILVLVVLSYMGTPLYGIETPAATRIVQDLAPEEGVGPLRKIPFDQLQPGTYEVTGTVPRDLCPNLDFGCPALTSVFAEYSRRITRAINDPALPKIQRLPNGQAFLIIEDWQTDLRKVTFRILWDDPDSQQRKTFEKHIFIHRLRGDE
;
A
#
# COMPACT_ATOMS: atom_id res chain seq x y z
N MET A 1 60.57 -39.25 -6.23
CA MET A 1 60.78 -37.80 -6.46
C MET A 1 59.60 -37.04 -5.85
N LEU A 2 59.48 -37.04 -4.52
CA LEU A 2 58.45 -36.29 -3.79
C LEU A 2 59.19 -35.22 -3.01
N LYS A 3 59.24 -34.00 -3.58
CA LYS A 3 59.77 -32.83 -2.87
C LYS A 3 58.88 -32.59 -1.65
N SER A 4 59.51 -32.47 -0.48
CA SER A 4 58.88 -31.99 0.74
C SER A 4 58.10 -30.72 0.42
N LEU A 5 56.76 -30.79 0.52
CA LEU A 5 55.91 -29.61 0.50
C LEU A 5 56.31 -28.76 1.70
N ASP A 6 57.01 -27.66 1.43
CA ASP A 6 57.31 -26.66 2.43
C ASP A 6 55.98 -26.13 2.97
N ILE A 7 55.78 -26.25 4.28
CA ILE A 7 54.56 -25.81 4.97
C ILE A 7 54.32 -24.31 4.69
N GLN A 8 55.38 -23.53 4.44
CA GLN A 8 55.25 -22.13 4.03
C GLN A 8 54.67 -21.97 2.62
N ASP A 9 55.04 -22.81 1.66
CA ASP A 9 54.47 -22.84 0.31
C ASP A 9 53.00 -23.29 0.34
N LEU A 10 52.67 -24.28 1.18
CA LEU A 10 51.27 -24.70 1.35
C LEU A 10 50.40 -23.57 1.93
N LYS A 11 50.91 -22.86 2.95
CA LYS A 11 50.23 -21.70 3.54
C LYS A 11 50.07 -20.56 2.52
N SER A 12 51.10 -20.23 1.75
CA SER A 12 51.03 -19.14 0.77
C SER A 12 50.00 -19.43 -0.33
N ARG A 13 49.98 -20.67 -0.85
CA ARG A 13 48.98 -21.11 -1.84
C ARG A 13 47.57 -21.11 -1.28
N LEU A 14 47.39 -21.55 -0.03
CA LEU A 14 46.10 -21.50 0.65
C LEU A 14 45.61 -20.05 0.81
N TYR A 15 46.49 -19.16 1.26
CA TYR A 15 46.18 -17.72 1.38
C TYR A 15 45.81 -17.12 0.02
N GLN A 16 46.55 -17.42 -1.05
CA GLN A 16 46.22 -16.96 -2.40
C GLN A 16 44.89 -17.52 -2.90
N ALA A 17 44.59 -18.79 -2.61
CA ALA A 17 43.31 -19.40 -2.97
C ALA A 17 42.14 -18.73 -2.25
N ILE A 18 42.28 -18.49 -0.94
CA ILE A 18 41.30 -17.74 -0.14
C ILE A 18 41.16 -16.31 -0.69
N ASP A 19 42.26 -15.62 -0.93
CA ASP A 19 42.26 -14.25 -1.44
C ASP A 19 41.56 -14.15 -2.80
N ASN A 20 41.85 -15.08 -3.71
CA ASN A 20 41.17 -15.17 -5.01
C ASN A 20 39.66 -15.44 -4.85
N ARG A 21 39.26 -16.33 -3.93
CA ARG A 21 37.84 -16.58 -3.64
C ARG A 21 37.15 -15.34 -3.08
N VAL A 22 37.80 -14.65 -2.13
CA VAL A 22 37.27 -13.41 -1.55
C VAL A 22 37.15 -12.34 -2.63
N ARG A 23 38.16 -12.14 -3.48
CA ARG A 23 38.09 -11.20 -4.60
C ARG A 23 36.96 -11.50 -5.58
N ILE A 24 36.67 -12.77 -5.84
CA ILE A 24 35.54 -13.17 -6.68
C ILE A 24 34.22 -12.77 -6.00
N ILE A 25 34.05 -13.09 -4.71
CA ILE A 25 32.82 -12.84 -3.95
C ILE A 25 32.57 -11.34 -3.76
N THR A 26 33.60 -10.58 -3.42
CA THR A 26 33.54 -9.13 -3.18
C THR A 26 33.68 -8.31 -4.47
N ALA A 27 33.76 -8.98 -5.62
CA ALA A 27 33.99 -8.39 -6.94
C ALA A 27 35.25 -7.49 -7.04
N GLY A 28 36.29 -7.76 -6.24
CA GLY A 28 37.61 -7.16 -6.41
C GLY A 28 38.39 -6.87 -5.13
N LEU A 29 37.73 -6.89 -3.96
CA LEU A 29 38.37 -6.66 -2.66
C LEU A 29 39.01 -7.95 -2.16
N ASN A 30 40.27 -7.85 -1.75
CA ASN A 30 41.02 -8.97 -1.20
C ASN A 30 40.76 -9.08 0.31
N LEU A 31 41.23 -10.14 0.97
CA LEU A 31 40.89 -10.36 2.38
C LEU A 31 41.42 -9.23 3.29
N ARG A 32 42.60 -8.70 2.97
CA ARG A 32 43.24 -7.61 3.71
C ARG A 32 42.52 -6.28 3.49
N GLU A 33 42.16 -5.96 2.27
CA GLU A 33 41.43 -4.76 1.90
C GLU A 33 40.02 -4.79 2.49
N LEU A 34 39.34 -5.95 2.50
CA LEU A 34 38.05 -6.09 3.17
C LEU A 34 38.15 -5.73 4.66
N ARG A 35 39.22 -6.17 5.34
CA ARG A 35 39.51 -5.81 6.73
C ARG A 35 39.82 -4.31 6.88
N ASN A 36 40.55 -3.71 5.95
CA ASN A 36 40.87 -2.27 5.95
C ASN A 36 39.58 -1.43 5.76
N VAL A 37 38.71 -1.84 4.86
CA VAL A 37 37.37 -1.26 4.62
C VAL A 37 36.55 -1.28 5.91
N LEU A 38 36.52 -2.41 6.64
CA LEU A 38 35.80 -2.53 7.91
C LEU A 38 36.40 -1.67 9.04
N ARG A 39 37.68 -1.33 8.96
CA ARG A 39 38.39 -0.47 9.93
C ARG A 39 38.32 1.01 9.60
N GLY A 40 37.86 1.36 8.40
CA GLY A 40 37.94 2.73 7.88
C GLY A 40 39.35 3.14 7.46
N ASP A 41 40.26 2.18 7.28
CA ASP A 41 41.62 2.43 6.84
C ASP A 41 41.62 2.84 5.34
N PRO A 42 42.59 3.67 4.88
CA PRO A 42 42.72 4.01 3.47
C PRO A 42 43.07 2.76 2.62
N PRO A 43 42.71 2.74 1.32
CA PRO A 43 43.02 1.60 0.45
C PRO A 43 44.54 1.43 0.30
N GLU A 44 45.02 0.21 0.49
CA GLU A 44 46.45 -0.11 0.35
C GLU A 44 46.84 -0.38 -1.11
N GLU A 45 45.93 -0.97 -1.88
CA GLU A 45 46.18 -1.33 -3.28
C GLU A 45 45.92 -0.16 -4.24
N LYS A 46 46.77 -0.05 -5.28
CA LYS A 46 46.58 0.88 -6.40
C LYS A 46 46.50 0.09 -7.72
N PRO A 47 45.53 0.38 -8.61
CA PRO A 47 44.43 1.33 -8.47
C PRO A 47 43.43 0.94 -7.36
N ASN A 48 42.71 1.91 -6.79
CA ASN A 48 41.82 1.71 -5.63
C ASN A 48 40.84 0.53 -5.90
N PRO A 49 40.99 -0.60 -5.17
CA PRO A 49 40.20 -1.81 -5.43
C PRO A 49 38.70 -1.59 -5.16
N ARG A 50 38.35 -0.60 -4.32
CA ARG A 50 36.95 -0.22 -4.02
C ARG A 50 36.23 0.32 -5.26
N TYR A 51 36.95 0.92 -6.21
CA TYR A 51 36.37 1.36 -7.49
C TYR A 51 36.31 0.25 -8.52
N LYS A 52 37.18 -0.76 -8.43
CA LYS A 52 37.20 -1.90 -9.36
C LYS A 52 35.87 -2.66 -9.33
N VAL A 53 35.29 -2.81 -8.14
CA VAL A 53 33.97 -3.41 -7.90
C VAL A 53 32.87 -2.79 -8.78
N HIS A 54 32.90 -1.47 -9.01
CA HIS A 54 31.92 -0.77 -9.86
C HIS A 54 32.10 -1.03 -11.37
N THR A 55 33.22 -1.62 -11.77
CA THR A 55 33.49 -1.98 -13.17
C THR A 55 33.31 -3.47 -13.44
N THR A 56 33.51 -4.31 -12.43
CA THR A 56 33.48 -5.77 -12.54
C THR A 56 32.12 -6.37 -12.16
N SER A 57 31.34 -5.69 -11.31
CA SER A 57 30.01 -6.16 -10.90
C SER A 57 28.90 -5.39 -11.60
N PHE A 58 27.95 -6.13 -12.18
CA PHE A 58 26.73 -5.57 -12.77
C PHE A 58 25.94 -4.72 -11.77
N LEU A 59 25.76 -5.22 -10.54
CA LEU A 59 24.99 -4.54 -9.50
C LEU A 59 25.63 -3.21 -9.08
N PHE A 60 26.95 -3.21 -8.86
CA PHE A 60 27.68 -1.98 -8.49
C PHE A 60 27.92 -1.04 -9.67
N HIS A 61 27.79 -1.52 -10.91
CA HIS A 61 27.89 -0.68 -12.10
C HIS A 61 26.80 0.38 -12.18
N ILE A 62 25.60 0.04 -11.69
CA ILE A 62 24.44 0.94 -11.65
C ILE A 62 24.62 2.05 -10.60
N ARG A 63 25.42 1.81 -9.56
CA ARG A 63 25.74 2.78 -8.51
C ARG A 63 26.95 3.64 -8.87
N PRO A 64 26.98 4.91 -8.43
CA PRO A 64 28.15 5.75 -8.63
C PRO A 64 29.28 5.35 -7.66
N ARG A 65 30.51 5.61 -8.07
CA ARG A 65 31.72 5.31 -7.28
C ARG A 65 31.86 6.20 -6.04
N TYR A 66 31.39 7.44 -6.14
CA TYR A 66 31.43 8.44 -5.09
C TYR A 66 30.21 9.36 -5.19
N TYR A 67 29.92 10.08 -4.11
CA TYR A 67 28.90 11.11 -4.02
C TYR A 67 29.52 12.41 -3.50
N GLU A 68 28.90 13.55 -3.80
CA GLU A 68 29.26 14.80 -3.15
C GLU A 68 28.74 14.80 -1.70
N LYS A 69 29.57 15.22 -0.74
CA LYS A 69 29.28 15.19 0.71
C LYS A 69 27.95 15.84 1.08
N ALA A 70 27.62 17.00 0.52
CA ALA A 70 26.37 17.67 0.84
C ALA A 70 25.13 16.97 0.25
N SER A 71 25.28 16.09 -0.75
CA SER A 71 24.17 15.28 -1.29
C SER A 71 23.76 14.15 -0.36
N THR A 72 24.66 13.69 0.52
CA THR A 72 24.45 12.55 1.42
C THR A 72 23.83 12.93 2.76
N ILE A 73 23.65 14.23 3.02
CA ILE A 73 23.01 14.76 4.23
C ILE A 73 21.59 14.16 4.34
N PHE A 74 21.32 13.51 5.48
CA PHE A 74 20.05 12.81 5.69
C PHE A 74 18.85 13.75 5.56
N THR A 75 18.86 14.91 6.20
CA THR A 75 17.75 15.88 6.15
C THR A 75 17.51 16.47 4.77
N HIS A 76 18.49 16.39 3.86
CA HIS A 76 18.32 16.86 2.50
C HIS A 76 17.49 15.89 1.68
N THR A 77 17.79 14.59 1.72
CA THR A 77 17.15 13.58 0.84
C THR A 77 16.13 12.70 1.56
N PHE A 78 16.20 12.65 2.89
CA PHE A 78 15.57 11.66 3.78
C PHE A 78 15.77 10.20 3.33
N ARG A 79 16.75 9.97 2.44
CA ARG A 79 16.97 8.70 1.74
C ARG A 79 15.70 8.15 1.07
N LEU A 80 14.75 9.00 0.68
CA LEU A 80 13.44 8.58 0.14
C LEU A 80 13.56 7.78 -1.16
N GLY A 81 14.49 8.15 -2.05
CA GLY A 81 14.74 7.39 -3.28
C GLY A 81 15.38 6.02 -3.02
N PHE A 82 16.23 5.93 -1.99
CA PHE A 82 16.78 4.66 -1.51
C PHE A 82 15.67 3.78 -0.93
N PHE A 83 14.83 4.32 -0.02
CA PHE A 83 13.74 3.55 0.57
C PHE A 83 12.70 3.10 -0.46
N SER A 84 12.41 3.90 -1.47
CA SER A 84 11.53 3.50 -2.59
C SER A 84 12.04 2.25 -3.30
N THR A 85 13.35 2.20 -3.57
CA THR A 85 14.00 1.05 -4.22
C THR A 85 14.15 -0.13 -3.26
N PHE A 86 14.45 0.14 -1.98
CA PHE A 86 14.50 -0.87 -0.93
C PHE A 86 13.15 -1.60 -0.79
N PHE A 87 12.03 -0.88 -0.71
CA PHE A 87 10.72 -1.51 -0.63
C PHE A 87 10.38 -2.27 -1.91
N PHE A 88 10.75 -1.78 -3.09
CA PHE A 88 10.64 -2.58 -4.32
C PHE A 88 11.35 -3.95 -4.21
N PHE A 89 12.56 -3.99 -3.63
CA PHE A 89 13.27 -5.26 -3.41
C PHE A 89 12.61 -6.13 -2.33
N VAL A 90 12.10 -5.53 -1.25
CA VAL A 90 11.30 -6.25 -0.24
C VAL A 90 10.10 -6.91 -0.90
N GLU A 91 9.32 -6.15 -1.68
CA GLU A 91 8.14 -6.62 -2.41
C GLU A 91 8.49 -7.70 -3.43
N ALA A 92 9.58 -7.54 -4.17
CA ALA A 92 10.01 -8.55 -5.15
C ALA A 92 10.38 -9.87 -4.46
N ILE A 93 11.13 -9.82 -3.34
CA ILE A 93 11.57 -11.02 -2.63
C ILE A 93 10.37 -11.71 -1.97
N THR A 94 9.53 -10.97 -1.24
CA THR A 94 8.34 -11.55 -0.61
C THR A 94 7.36 -12.03 -1.66
N GLY A 95 7.15 -11.29 -2.73
CA GLY A 95 6.27 -11.66 -3.84
C GLY A 95 6.68 -12.96 -4.51
N ILE A 96 7.98 -13.16 -4.78
CA ILE A 96 8.50 -14.43 -5.33
C ILE A 96 8.19 -15.60 -4.41
N ILE A 97 8.32 -15.42 -3.08
CA ILE A 97 8.04 -16.49 -2.12
C ILE A 97 6.53 -16.77 -2.06
N LEU A 98 5.69 -15.73 -1.97
CA LEU A 98 4.23 -15.86 -1.94
C LEU A 98 3.69 -16.53 -3.22
N MET A 99 4.28 -16.21 -4.37
CA MET A 99 3.92 -16.77 -5.67
C MET A 99 3.99 -18.31 -5.69
N ILE A 100 4.92 -18.92 -4.96
CA ILE A 100 5.07 -20.39 -4.92
C ILE A 100 3.82 -21.08 -4.33
N TYR A 101 3.08 -20.38 -3.48
CA TYR A 101 1.93 -20.92 -2.74
C TYR A 101 0.57 -20.43 -3.25
N TYR A 102 0.56 -19.56 -4.26
CA TYR A 102 -0.65 -18.90 -4.76
C TYR A 102 -1.19 -19.54 -6.04
N SER A 103 -2.51 -19.73 -6.13
CA SER A 103 -3.20 -20.24 -7.34
C SER A 103 -4.05 -19.13 -7.98
N PRO A 104 -3.74 -18.66 -9.21
CA PRO A 104 -4.44 -17.54 -9.85
C PRO A 104 -5.77 -17.96 -10.52
N VAL A 105 -6.58 -18.79 -9.85
CA VAL A 105 -7.90 -19.25 -10.33
C VAL A 105 -8.96 -18.87 -9.31
N PRO A 106 -10.10 -18.25 -9.70
CA PRO A 106 -11.10 -17.74 -8.75
C PRO A 106 -11.61 -18.76 -7.71
N SER A 107 -11.71 -20.03 -8.09
CA SER A 107 -12.16 -21.11 -7.19
C SER A 107 -11.14 -21.48 -6.10
N GLU A 108 -9.86 -21.13 -6.29
CA GLU A 108 -8.76 -21.51 -5.41
C GLU A 108 -8.00 -20.33 -4.82
N ALA A 109 -8.03 -19.15 -5.45
CA ALA A 109 -7.22 -18.00 -5.09
C ALA A 109 -7.38 -17.62 -3.61
N TYR A 110 -8.62 -17.43 -3.18
CA TYR A 110 -8.94 -17.12 -1.78
C TYR A 110 -8.46 -18.22 -0.82
N GLN A 111 -8.73 -19.49 -1.15
CA GLN A 111 -8.31 -20.62 -0.32
C GLN A 111 -6.79 -20.76 -0.26
N SER A 112 -6.08 -20.42 -1.33
CA SER A 112 -4.60 -20.44 -1.35
C SER A 112 -4.02 -19.40 -0.39
N ILE A 113 -4.67 -18.24 -0.23
CA ILE A 113 -4.30 -17.25 0.80
C ILE A 113 -4.55 -17.79 2.21
N LEU A 114 -5.71 -18.41 2.47
CA LEU A 114 -6.00 -19.02 3.77
C LEU A 114 -4.98 -20.11 4.11
N ASN A 115 -4.68 -20.99 3.17
CA ASN A 115 -3.66 -22.04 3.34
C ASN A 115 -2.27 -21.45 3.57
N LEU A 116 -1.94 -20.34 2.91
CA LEU A 116 -0.68 -19.63 3.11
C LEU A 116 -0.58 -19.06 4.53
N GLU A 117 -1.67 -18.51 5.08
CA GLU A 117 -1.66 -17.99 6.45
C GLU A 117 -1.62 -19.07 7.52
N SER A 118 -2.32 -20.18 7.30
CA SER A 118 -2.50 -21.22 8.34
C SER A 118 -1.44 -22.31 8.29
N ASN A 119 -1.00 -22.73 7.08
CA ASN A 119 -0.24 -23.97 6.90
C ASN A 119 1.22 -23.74 6.48
N VAL A 120 1.57 -22.56 5.97
CA VAL A 120 2.95 -22.25 5.56
C VAL A 120 3.70 -21.61 6.73
N PRO A 121 4.88 -22.13 7.14
CA PRO A 121 5.68 -21.52 8.19
C PRO A 121 6.00 -20.06 7.86
N TYR A 122 5.63 -19.15 8.77
CA TYR A 122 5.75 -17.70 8.58
C TYR A 122 4.98 -17.13 7.36
N GLY A 123 4.06 -17.89 6.76
CA GLY A 123 3.31 -17.44 5.59
C GLY A 123 2.49 -16.19 5.87
N LYS A 124 1.79 -16.15 7.02
CA LYS A 124 1.11 -14.93 7.49
C LYS A 124 2.06 -13.73 7.61
N LEU A 125 3.22 -13.91 8.24
CA LEU A 125 4.21 -12.84 8.39
C LEU A 125 4.71 -12.34 7.03
N LEU A 126 4.98 -13.24 6.07
CA LEU A 126 5.40 -12.87 4.72
C LEU A 126 4.31 -12.08 3.98
N ARG A 127 3.05 -12.49 4.11
CA ARG A 127 1.90 -11.74 3.56
C ARG A 127 1.78 -10.36 4.20
N ASP A 128 1.94 -10.26 5.51
CA ASP A 128 1.90 -8.98 6.25
C ASP A 128 3.05 -8.05 5.83
N ILE A 129 4.27 -8.58 5.66
CA ILE A 129 5.43 -7.85 5.16
C ILE A 129 5.18 -7.34 3.74
N HIS A 130 4.67 -8.19 2.83
CA HIS A 130 4.37 -7.79 1.45
C HIS A 130 3.27 -6.72 1.41
N ARG A 131 2.17 -6.91 2.17
CA ARG A 131 1.08 -5.93 2.22
C ARG A 131 1.56 -4.58 2.77
N LEU A 132 2.27 -4.59 3.89
CA LEU A 132 2.75 -3.37 4.55
C LEU A 132 3.91 -2.72 3.79
N GLY A 133 4.77 -3.52 3.18
CA GLY A 133 5.87 -3.06 2.33
C GLY A 133 5.37 -2.37 1.06
N ALA A 134 4.30 -2.87 0.44
CA ALA A 134 3.62 -2.20 -0.67
C ALA A 134 3.06 -0.83 -0.24
N GLU A 135 2.42 -0.74 0.93
CA GLU A 135 1.92 0.55 1.46
C GLU A 135 3.06 1.52 1.74
N ALA A 136 4.15 1.03 2.34
CA ALA A 136 5.35 1.83 2.58
C ALA A 136 5.97 2.30 1.26
N MET A 137 6.07 1.45 0.24
CA MET A 137 6.60 1.82 -1.07
C MET A 137 5.85 3.02 -1.66
N VAL A 138 4.51 2.98 -1.65
CA VAL A 138 3.68 4.09 -2.15
C VAL A 138 3.95 5.38 -1.36
N ILE A 139 4.03 5.30 -0.02
CA ILE A 139 4.35 6.45 0.84
C ILE A 139 5.73 7.02 0.50
N PHE A 140 6.77 6.19 0.41
CA PHE A 140 8.14 6.63 0.14
C PHE A 140 8.30 7.21 -1.26
N VAL A 141 7.66 6.63 -2.28
CA VAL A 141 7.65 7.18 -3.64
C VAL A 141 6.93 8.52 -3.67
N PHE A 142 5.77 8.64 -3.02
CA PHE A 142 5.03 9.91 -2.95
C PHE A 142 5.84 11.00 -2.24
N LEU A 143 6.43 10.69 -1.09
CA LEU A 143 7.29 11.62 -0.36
C LEU A 143 8.54 11.99 -1.18
N HIS A 144 9.11 11.03 -1.93
CA HIS A 144 10.22 11.30 -2.83
C HIS A 144 9.85 12.31 -3.92
N MET A 145 8.68 12.15 -4.55
CA MET A 145 8.14 13.08 -5.54
C MET A 145 7.88 14.46 -4.94
N MET A 146 7.25 14.53 -3.76
CA MET A 146 6.98 15.78 -3.06
C MET A 146 8.27 16.52 -2.72
N ARG A 147 9.25 15.82 -2.12
CA ARG A 147 10.54 16.42 -1.74
C ARG A 147 11.32 16.91 -2.97
N THR A 148 11.34 16.13 -4.05
CA THR A 148 12.04 16.52 -5.30
C THR A 148 11.38 17.74 -5.96
N PHE A 149 10.05 17.87 -5.86
CA PHE A 149 9.33 19.05 -6.28
C PHE A 149 9.66 20.29 -5.43
N LEU A 150 9.55 20.18 -4.10
CA LEU A 150 9.77 21.29 -3.15
C LEU A 150 11.21 21.81 -3.20
N THR A 151 12.19 20.93 -3.35
CA THR A 151 13.62 21.28 -3.44
C THR A 151 14.09 21.63 -4.86
N GLY A 152 13.17 21.62 -5.85
CA GLY A 152 13.48 21.93 -7.25
C GLY A 152 14.57 21.03 -7.83
N SER A 153 14.65 19.78 -7.39
CA SER A 153 15.69 18.83 -7.81
C SER A 153 15.56 18.39 -9.26
N TYR A 154 14.36 18.51 -9.85
CA TYR A 154 14.07 18.18 -11.24
C TYR A 154 14.62 19.21 -12.25
N LYS A 155 15.05 20.39 -11.79
CA LYS A 155 15.46 21.49 -12.68
C LYS A 155 16.78 21.19 -13.41
N LYS A 156 17.01 21.94 -14.49
CA LYS A 156 18.18 21.88 -15.37
C LYS A 156 18.27 20.50 -16.03
N GLU A 157 19.44 19.87 -15.97
CA GLU A 157 19.73 18.62 -16.65
C GLU A 157 18.93 17.41 -16.13
N ARG A 158 18.28 17.53 -14.96
CA ARG A 158 17.53 16.44 -14.31
C ARG A 158 16.07 16.35 -14.73
N SER A 159 15.65 17.07 -15.78
CA SER A 159 14.27 17.04 -16.29
C SER A 159 13.86 15.63 -16.76
N PHE A 160 14.77 14.90 -17.41
CA PHE A 160 14.53 13.53 -17.83
C PHE A 160 14.51 12.54 -16.64
N THR A 161 15.32 12.78 -15.60
CA THR A 161 15.25 12.02 -14.34
C THR A 161 13.89 12.19 -13.67
N TRP A 162 13.33 13.40 -13.71
CA TRP A 162 11.96 13.64 -13.23
C TRP A 162 10.91 12.88 -14.05
N PHE A 163 11.00 12.91 -15.39
CA PHE A 163 10.10 12.14 -16.25
C PHE A 163 10.11 10.64 -15.91
N THR A 164 11.30 10.04 -15.77
CA THR A 164 11.41 8.63 -15.36
C THR A 164 10.87 8.38 -13.94
N GLY A 165 11.02 9.35 -13.02
CA GLY A 165 10.37 9.32 -11.70
C GLY A 165 8.85 9.33 -11.76
N VAL A 166 8.25 10.14 -12.64
CA VAL A 166 6.79 10.14 -12.87
C VAL A 166 6.31 8.81 -13.45
N LEU A 167 7.04 8.22 -14.39
CA LEU A 167 6.73 6.87 -14.90
C LEU A 167 6.81 5.82 -13.79
N LEU A 168 7.83 5.87 -12.93
CA LEU A 168 7.98 4.97 -11.78
C LEU A 168 6.87 5.13 -10.74
N LEU A 169 6.39 6.37 -10.51
CA LEU A 169 5.18 6.60 -9.71
C LEU A 169 3.98 5.87 -10.31
N GLY A 170 3.75 6.00 -11.62
CA GLY A 170 2.69 5.28 -12.32
C GLY A 170 2.81 3.76 -12.17
N VAL A 171 4.00 3.20 -12.42
CA VAL A 171 4.26 1.76 -12.28
C VAL A 171 4.04 1.28 -10.84
N THR A 172 4.44 2.06 -9.83
CA THR A 172 4.20 1.75 -8.41
C THR A 172 2.71 1.66 -8.10
N LEU A 173 1.91 2.62 -8.58
CA LEU A 173 0.46 2.63 -8.41
C LEU A 173 -0.21 1.44 -9.13
N PHE A 174 0.23 1.11 -10.34
CA PHE A 174 -0.30 -0.05 -11.07
C PHE A 174 0.10 -1.39 -10.44
N LEU A 175 1.34 -1.52 -9.95
CA LEU A 175 1.77 -2.69 -9.18
C LEU A 175 0.84 -2.92 -7.99
N SER A 176 0.60 -1.86 -7.21
CA SER A 176 -0.29 -1.95 -6.05
C SER A 176 -1.74 -2.27 -6.45
N PHE A 177 -2.26 -1.64 -7.50
CA PHE A 177 -3.62 -1.86 -8.00
C PHE A 177 -3.89 -3.30 -8.42
N PHE A 178 -3.03 -3.90 -9.26
CA PHE A 178 -3.22 -5.28 -9.72
C PHE A 178 -2.89 -6.31 -8.64
N GLY A 179 -1.92 -6.02 -7.76
CA GLY A 179 -1.64 -6.86 -6.59
C GLY A 179 -2.80 -6.92 -5.61
N TYR A 180 -3.56 -5.82 -5.48
CA TYR A 180 -4.74 -5.74 -4.62
C TYR A 180 -5.83 -6.75 -5.00
N LEU A 181 -5.95 -7.16 -6.27
CA LEU A 181 -6.95 -8.14 -6.72
C LEU A 181 -6.63 -9.59 -6.29
N LEU A 182 -5.34 -9.91 -6.12
CA LEU A 182 -4.88 -11.30 -6.01
C LEU A 182 -5.45 -12.08 -4.81
N PRO A 183 -5.73 -11.47 -3.64
CA PRO A 183 -6.38 -12.20 -2.55
C PRO A 183 -7.78 -12.72 -2.90
N TRP A 184 -8.42 -12.18 -3.93
CA TRP A 184 -9.76 -12.54 -4.37
C TRP A 184 -10.83 -12.42 -3.27
N ASP A 185 -10.65 -11.42 -2.42
CA ASP A 185 -11.65 -11.01 -1.43
C ASP A 185 -12.64 -10.00 -2.03
N GLN A 186 -13.72 -9.80 -1.29
CA GLN A 186 -14.87 -9.02 -1.70
C GLN A 186 -14.54 -7.54 -1.98
N LEU A 187 -13.83 -6.86 -1.09
CA LEU A 187 -13.39 -5.48 -1.31
C LEU A 187 -12.43 -5.35 -2.49
N ALA A 188 -11.45 -6.26 -2.59
CA ALA A 188 -10.47 -6.28 -3.67
C ALA A 188 -11.12 -6.43 -5.05
N TYR A 189 -12.02 -7.42 -5.19
CA TYR A 189 -12.74 -7.71 -6.42
C TYR A 189 -13.51 -6.48 -6.92
N TRP A 190 -14.29 -5.84 -6.04
CA TRP A 190 -15.13 -4.71 -6.42
C TRP A 190 -14.33 -3.42 -6.63
N ALA A 191 -13.30 -3.17 -5.81
CA ALA A 191 -12.41 -2.02 -6.02
C ALA A 191 -11.76 -2.06 -7.40
N VAL A 192 -11.27 -3.23 -7.84
CA VAL A 192 -10.63 -3.38 -9.16
C VAL A 192 -11.66 -3.45 -10.28
N THR A 193 -12.85 -4.00 -10.03
CA THR A 193 -13.97 -3.93 -10.99
C THR A 193 -14.35 -2.48 -11.29
N ILE A 194 -14.52 -1.65 -10.26
CA ILE A 194 -14.81 -0.22 -10.42
C ILE A 194 -13.64 0.48 -11.13
N GLY A 195 -12.40 0.25 -10.67
CA GLY A 195 -11.22 0.90 -11.24
C GLY A 195 -10.99 0.56 -12.72
N THR A 196 -11.14 -0.71 -13.11
CA THR A 196 -11.03 -1.11 -14.53
C THR A 196 -12.23 -0.64 -15.37
N GLY A 197 -13.42 -0.54 -14.76
CA GLY A 197 -14.62 -0.02 -15.44
C GLY A 197 -14.48 1.44 -15.88
N MET A 198 -13.58 2.21 -15.25
CA MET A 198 -13.23 3.55 -15.70
C MET A 198 -12.55 3.55 -17.06
N ALA A 199 -11.82 2.49 -17.43
CA ALA A 199 -11.14 2.40 -18.72
C ALA A 199 -12.14 2.44 -19.88
N GLU A 200 -13.37 1.94 -19.67
CA GLU A 200 -14.44 2.02 -20.67
C GLU A 200 -14.83 3.46 -21.01
N ALA A 201 -14.68 4.38 -20.06
CA ALA A 201 -14.95 5.80 -20.26
C ALA A 201 -13.84 6.52 -21.04
N ALA A 202 -12.74 5.84 -21.41
CA ALA A 202 -11.69 6.47 -22.19
C ALA A 202 -12.16 6.77 -23.62
N PRO A 203 -11.81 7.95 -24.17
CA PRO A 203 -12.19 8.28 -25.54
C PRO A 203 -11.52 7.32 -26.53
N LEU A 204 -12.23 6.99 -27.61
CA LEU A 204 -11.81 6.13 -28.74
C LEU A 204 -11.82 4.62 -28.45
N PHE A 205 -10.92 4.12 -27.61
CA PHE A 205 -10.67 2.68 -27.45
C PHE A 205 -11.01 2.14 -26.05
N GLY A 206 -11.87 2.85 -25.31
CA GLY A 206 -12.14 2.52 -23.91
C GLY A 206 -12.74 1.13 -23.72
N ARG A 207 -13.71 0.74 -24.56
CA ARG A 207 -14.36 -0.57 -24.48
C ARG A 207 -13.38 -1.71 -24.78
N GLU A 208 -12.58 -1.57 -25.83
CA GLU A 208 -11.57 -2.54 -26.24
C GLU A 208 -10.48 -2.67 -25.16
N ALA A 209 -10.03 -1.55 -24.59
CA ALA A 209 -9.08 -1.54 -23.48
C ALA A 209 -9.66 -2.23 -22.23
N ASN A 210 -10.91 -1.95 -21.87
CA ASN A 210 -11.57 -2.58 -20.72
C ASN A 210 -11.71 -4.10 -20.92
N LEU A 211 -12.16 -4.55 -22.10
CA LEU A 211 -12.26 -5.98 -22.43
C LEU A 211 -10.89 -6.67 -22.41
N LEU A 212 -9.83 -6.00 -22.89
CA LEU A 212 -8.48 -6.55 -22.85
C LEU A 212 -7.97 -6.69 -21.42
N LEU A 213 -8.19 -5.68 -20.57
CA LEU A 213 -7.77 -5.67 -19.16
C LEU A 213 -8.51 -6.75 -18.35
N ARG A 214 -9.83 -6.83 -18.50
CA ARG A 214 -10.68 -7.79 -17.77
C ARG A 214 -10.62 -9.20 -18.35
N GLY A 215 -10.28 -9.33 -19.64
CA GLY A 215 -10.33 -10.61 -20.34
C GLY A 215 -11.73 -11.17 -20.53
N GLY A 216 -12.75 -10.30 -20.47
CA GLY A 216 -14.17 -10.61 -20.52
C GLY A 216 -15.02 -9.38 -20.17
N PRO A 217 -16.36 -9.49 -20.19
CA PRO A 217 -17.26 -8.42 -19.75
C PRO A 217 -17.04 -8.05 -18.27
N ASP A 218 -16.85 -9.07 -17.44
CA ASP A 218 -16.58 -8.96 -16.01
C ASP A 218 -15.23 -9.57 -15.65
N ILE A 219 -14.72 -9.23 -14.47
CA ILE A 219 -13.47 -9.80 -13.95
C ILE A 219 -13.75 -11.26 -13.54
N GLY A 220 -13.45 -12.21 -14.42
CA GLY A 220 -13.49 -13.64 -14.10
C GLY A 220 -12.09 -14.25 -13.98
N ALA A 221 -11.98 -15.55 -14.27
CA ALA A 221 -10.70 -16.26 -14.29
C ALA A 221 -9.66 -15.60 -15.22
N ASN A 222 -10.11 -15.15 -16.39
CA ASN A 222 -9.29 -14.45 -17.36
C ASN A 222 -8.75 -13.10 -16.84
N GLY A 223 -9.53 -12.39 -16.03
CA GLY A 223 -9.13 -11.11 -15.44
C GLY A 223 -8.11 -11.32 -14.32
N LEU A 224 -8.37 -12.29 -13.45
CA LEU A 224 -7.45 -12.66 -12.38
C LEU A 224 -6.08 -13.10 -12.92
N LEU A 225 -6.06 -13.95 -13.94
CA LEU A 225 -4.81 -14.41 -14.57
C LEU A 225 -4.01 -13.26 -15.19
N ARG A 226 -4.69 -12.28 -15.82
CA ARG A 226 -4.05 -11.08 -16.37
C ARG A 226 -3.49 -10.18 -15.28
N ALA A 227 -4.25 -9.94 -14.20
CA ALA A 227 -3.77 -9.18 -13.06
C ALA A 227 -2.54 -9.84 -12.42
N TYR A 228 -2.56 -11.16 -12.28
CA TYR A 228 -1.41 -11.94 -11.83
C TYR A 228 -0.19 -11.75 -12.75
N LEU A 229 -0.35 -11.91 -14.07
CA LEU A 229 0.74 -11.68 -15.05
C LEU A 229 1.28 -10.25 -14.98
N LEU A 230 0.39 -9.26 -14.90
CA LEU A 230 0.75 -7.85 -14.80
C LEU A 230 1.54 -7.57 -13.53
N HIS A 231 1.06 -8.03 -12.39
CA HIS A 231 1.65 -7.76 -11.08
C HIS A 231 2.96 -8.51 -10.83
N VAL A 232 3.04 -9.78 -11.25
CA VAL A 232 4.15 -10.67 -10.89
C VAL A 232 5.29 -10.62 -11.90
N VAL A 233 4.99 -10.41 -13.19
CA VAL A 233 5.99 -10.50 -14.26
C VAL A 233 6.18 -9.16 -14.97
N LEU A 234 5.13 -8.64 -15.62
CA LEU A 234 5.29 -7.54 -16.56
C LEU A 234 5.67 -6.23 -15.87
N LEU A 235 4.91 -5.80 -14.87
CA LEU A 235 5.16 -4.53 -14.18
C LEU A 235 6.45 -4.54 -13.35
N PRO A 236 6.84 -5.63 -12.65
CA PRO A 236 8.15 -5.71 -12.02
C PRO A 236 9.30 -5.62 -13.03
N ALA A 237 9.18 -6.25 -14.20
CA ALA A 237 10.20 -6.14 -15.26
C ALA A 237 10.31 -4.70 -15.79
N VAL A 238 9.18 -4.03 -16.02
CA VAL A 238 9.15 -2.60 -16.40
C VAL A 238 9.73 -1.72 -15.29
N ALA A 239 9.43 -2.01 -14.03
CA ALA A 239 9.99 -1.30 -12.88
C ALA A 239 11.51 -1.46 -12.83
N VAL A 240 12.06 -2.67 -12.98
CA VAL A 240 13.51 -2.91 -13.03
C VAL A 240 14.17 -2.11 -14.15
N LEU A 241 13.58 -2.10 -15.36
CA LEU A 241 14.08 -1.32 -16.48
C LEU A 241 14.10 0.18 -16.17
N LEU A 242 12.98 0.74 -15.69
CA LEU A 242 12.87 2.16 -15.39
C LEU A 242 13.74 2.57 -14.19
N ILE A 243 13.84 1.75 -13.14
CA ILE A 243 14.76 1.96 -12.01
C ILE A 243 16.20 2.00 -12.53
N SER A 244 16.57 1.09 -13.43
CA SER A 244 17.91 1.06 -14.03
C SER A 244 18.22 2.33 -14.80
N ILE A 245 17.29 2.80 -15.65
CA ILE A 245 17.43 4.06 -16.39
C ILE A 245 17.51 5.25 -15.44
N HIS A 246 16.62 5.30 -14.44
CA HIS A 246 16.57 6.37 -13.45
C HIS A 246 17.87 6.46 -12.65
N TYR A 247 18.36 5.33 -12.11
CA TYR A 247 19.62 5.25 -11.39
C TYR A 247 20.82 5.58 -12.29
N TYR A 248 20.81 5.14 -13.55
CA TYR A 248 21.88 5.49 -14.50
C TYR A 248 21.99 7.02 -14.66
N LYS A 249 20.87 7.72 -14.89
CA LYS A 249 20.85 9.18 -15.02
C LYS A 249 21.28 9.90 -13.72
N VAL A 250 20.85 9.40 -12.57
CA VAL A 250 21.27 9.95 -11.26
C VAL A 250 22.76 9.69 -11.00
N SER A 251 23.26 8.51 -11.33
CA SER A 251 24.58 8.04 -10.90
C SER A 251 25.70 8.40 -11.88
N ARG A 252 25.41 8.52 -13.17
CA ARG A 252 26.44 8.69 -14.20
C ARG A 252 26.44 10.08 -14.84
N GLU A 253 25.29 10.72 -14.95
CA GLU A 253 25.18 12.00 -15.68
C GLU A 253 25.09 13.19 -14.73
N HIS A 254 24.06 13.25 -13.88
CA HIS A 254 23.71 14.53 -13.22
C HIS A 254 23.92 14.56 -11.70
N GLY A 255 24.18 13.42 -11.07
CA GLY A 255 24.32 13.32 -9.61
C GLY A 255 23.03 13.63 -8.85
N ILE A 256 23.07 13.39 -7.54
CA ILE A 256 22.05 13.90 -6.62
C ILE A 256 22.27 15.39 -6.42
N SER A 257 21.21 16.16 -6.63
CA SER A 257 21.23 17.61 -6.45
C SER A 257 21.65 18.00 -5.02
N LEU A 258 22.46 19.04 -4.82
CA LEU A 258 22.86 19.50 -3.49
C LEU A 258 21.75 20.35 -2.83
N PRO A 259 21.81 20.58 -1.49
CA PRO A 259 20.96 21.56 -0.82
C PRO A 259 21.12 22.96 -1.43
N ALA A 260 20.02 23.70 -1.53
CA ALA A 260 20.00 25.01 -2.18
C ALA A 260 21.00 25.99 -1.56
N LYS A 261 21.26 25.90 -0.25
CA LYS A 261 22.30 26.67 0.47
C LYS A 261 23.68 26.51 -0.19
N TYR A 262 24.05 25.31 -0.64
CA TYR A 262 25.40 25.04 -1.18
C TYR A 262 25.51 25.29 -2.69
N GLU A 263 24.42 25.20 -3.45
CA GLU A 263 24.45 25.51 -4.89
C GLU A 263 24.28 27.01 -5.18
N GLU A 264 23.32 27.64 -4.49
CA GLU A 264 22.82 28.99 -4.79
C GLU A 264 23.03 29.98 -3.65
N GLY A 265 23.37 29.50 -2.45
CA GLY A 265 23.62 30.36 -1.30
C GLY A 265 24.94 31.10 -1.45
N ASP A 266 24.97 32.31 -0.91
CA ASP A 266 26.18 33.10 -0.76
C ASP A 266 26.90 32.62 0.51
N ILE A 267 27.76 31.61 0.35
CA ILE A 267 28.53 30.99 1.43
C ILE A 267 30.02 31.07 1.08
N PRO A 268 30.92 31.08 2.09
CA PRO A 268 32.35 31.08 1.85
C PRO A 268 32.78 29.97 0.88
N ALA A 269 33.72 30.28 -0.02
CA ALA A 269 34.17 29.35 -1.05
C ALA A 269 34.72 28.03 -0.46
N GLU A 270 35.33 28.07 0.72
CA GLU A 270 35.80 26.88 1.43
C GLU A 270 34.66 25.97 1.87
N GLU A 271 33.56 26.52 2.41
CA GLU A 271 32.38 25.72 2.80
C GLU A 271 31.74 25.07 1.56
N LYS A 272 31.67 25.80 0.44
CA LYS A 272 31.18 25.27 -0.85
C LYS A 272 32.07 24.16 -1.39
N LYS A 273 33.40 24.28 -1.24
CA LYS A 273 34.37 23.25 -1.62
C LYS A 273 34.23 22.00 -0.75
N ASN A 274 34.09 22.15 0.57
CA ASN A 274 33.85 21.05 1.50
C ASN A 274 32.53 20.32 1.19
N ALA A 275 31.46 21.06 0.86
CA ALA A 275 30.18 20.48 0.46
C ALA A 275 30.28 19.60 -0.80
N ARG A 276 31.18 19.93 -1.72
CA ARG A 276 31.46 19.17 -2.96
C ARG A 276 32.57 18.13 -2.82
N GLN A 277 33.12 17.96 -1.62
CA GLN A 277 34.09 16.91 -1.37
C GLN A 277 33.48 15.55 -1.70
N ARG A 278 34.28 14.67 -2.32
CA ARG A 278 33.86 13.32 -2.67
C ARG A 278 33.87 12.43 -1.43
N ILE A 279 32.79 11.68 -1.26
CA ILE A 279 32.67 10.57 -0.32
C ILE A 279 32.53 9.30 -1.14
N ASP A 280 33.34 8.29 -0.82
CA ASP A 280 33.33 7.04 -1.56
C ASP A 280 32.06 6.23 -1.25
N PHE A 281 31.57 5.49 -2.24
CA PHE A 281 30.44 4.60 -2.01
C PHE A 281 30.82 3.45 -1.05
N ILE A 282 32.01 2.87 -1.23
CA ILE A 282 32.56 1.82 -0.38
C ILE A 282 33.78 2.40 0.35
N PRO A 283 33.87 2.32 1.70
CA PRO A 283 32.88 1.77 2.64
C PRO A 283 31.73 2.71 2.99
N ASP A 284 31.92 4.02 2.87
CA ASP A 284 31.20 5.00 3.69
C ASP A 284 29.68 4.94 3.48
N LEU A 285 29.23 5.05 2.23
CA LEU A 285 27.80 5.07 1.94
C LEU A 285 27.15 3.69 2.01
N LEU A 286 27.85 2.65 1.54
CA LEU A 286 27.33 1.29 1.55
C LEU A 286 27.07 0.80 2.98
N THR A 287 27.96 1.10 3.93
CA THR A 287 27.79 0.72 5.34
C THR A 287 26.55 1.39 5.94
N HIS A 288 26.35 2.67 5.63
CA HIS A 288 25.15 3.41 6.05
C HIS A 288 23.88 2.86 5.39
N GLU A 289 23.90 2.49 4.11
CA GLU A 289 22.75 1.88 3.43
C GLU A 289 22.43 0.48 3.96
N VAL A 290 23.43 -0.35 4.30
CA VAL A 290 23.23 -1.63 4.97
C VAL A 290 22.59 -1.44 6.34
N PHE A 291 23.10 -0.48 7.14
CA PHE A 291 22.48 -0.13 8.41
C PHE A 291 21.01 0.29 8.24
N LEU A 292 20.71 1.18 7.29
CA LEU A 292 19.33 1.61 7.02
C LEU A 292 18.44 0.47 6.51
N THR A 293 18.98 -0.47 5.73
CA THR A 293 18.27 -1.67 5.28
C THR A 293 17.88 -2.53 6.48
N SER A 294 18.84 -2.84 7.35
CA SER A 294 18.60 -3.61 8.57
C SER A 294 17.60 -2.91 9.49
N LEU A 295 17.72 -1.60 9.65
CA LEU A 295 16.78 -0.80 10.43
C LEU A 295 15.37 -0.79 9.80
N GLY A 296 15.28 -0.70 8.47
CA GLY A 296 14.01 -0.72 7.74
C GLY A 296 13.28 -2.06 7.88
N ILE A 297 14.00 -3.18 7.73
CA ILE A 297 13.46 -4.52 7.95
C ILE A 297 13.05 -4.70 9.42
N PHE A 298 13.90 -4.30 10.35
CA PHE A 298 13.61 -4.35 11.77
C PHE A 298 12.35 -3.54 12.11
N ALA A 299 12.25 -2.30 11.62
CA ALA A 299 11.08 -1.45 11.83
C ALA A 299 9.81 -2.08 11.27
N LEU A 300 9.87 -2.68 10.07
CA LEU A 300 8.72 -3.35 9.44
C LEU A 300 8.22 -4.53 10.29
N ILE A 301 9.13 -5.40 10.73
CA ILE A 301 8.79 -6.56 11.58
C ILE A 301 8.25 -6.10 12.94
N VAL A 302 8.91 -5.11 13.57
CA VAL A 302 8.48 -4.56 14.85
C VAL A 302 7.12 -3.89 14.73
N SER A 303 6.83 -3.17 13.64
CA SER A 303 5.51 -2.60 13.41
C SER A 303 4.45 -3.70 13.31
N ILE A 304 4.73 -4.80 12.63
CA ILE A 304 3.78 -5.92 12.54
C ILE A 304 3.51 -6.52 13.92
N ILE A 305 4.56 -6.75 14.72
CA ILE A 305 4.43 -7.38 16.04
C ILE A 305 3.78 -6.44 17.07
N ILE A 306 4.27 -5.20 17.20
CA ILE A 306 3.80 -4.26 18.24
C ILE A 306 2.36 -3.80 17.95
N PHE A 307 2.04 -3.50 16.69
CA PHE A 307 0.70 -3.04 16.34
C PHE A 307 -0.26 -4.19 16.04
N GLY A 308 0.18 -5.44 16.14
CA GLY A 308 -0.62 -6.61 15.79
C GLY A 308 -1.17 -6.52 14.36
N TYR A 309 -0.39 -5.94 13.44
CA TYR A 309 -0.85 -5.71 12.08
C TYR A 309 -1.10 -7.06 11.40
N SER A 310 -2.27 -7.18 10.79
CA SER A 310 -2.63 -8.30 9.93
C SER A 310 -3.13 -7.70 8.63
N ALA A 311 -2.58 -8.16 7.51
CA ALA A 311 -3.04 -7.79 6.20
C ALA A 311 -4.56 -8.08 6.12
N PRO A 312 -5.41 -7.08 5.81
CA PRO A 312 -6.85 -7.29 5.75
C PRO A 312 -7.19 -8.37 4.73
N LEU A 313 -8.16 -9.23 5.06
CA LEU A 313 -8.72 -10.22 4.16
C LEU A 313 -10.22 -10.29 4.47
N GLU A 314 -11.05 -9.88 3.52
CA GLU A 314 -12.51 -9.98 3.67
C GLU A 314 -13.00 -11.39 3.30
N ASN A 315 -14.31 -11.60 3.24
CA ASN A 315 -14.86 -12.85 2.73
C ASN A 315 -14.50 -13.04 1.25
N VAL A 316 -14.60 -14.29 0.79
CA VAL A 316 -14.44 -14.63 -0.63
C VAL A 316 -15.33 -13.76 -1.51
N ALA A 317 -14.79 -13.31 -2.64
CA ALA A 317 -15.51 -12.47 -3.57
C ALA A 317 -16.77 -13.14 -4.11
N ASN A 318 -17.89 -12.42 -4.04
CA ASN A 318 -19.16 -12.74 -4.67
C ASN A 318 -19.50 -11.67 -5.72
N PRO A 319 -19.34 -11.98 -7.02
CA PRO A 319 -19.67 -11.05 -8.11
C PRO A 319 -21.13 -10.60 -8.16
N GLN A 320 -22.05 -11.30 -7.50
CA GLN A 320 -23.47 -10.99 -7.51
C GLN A 320 -23.90 -10.03 -6.39
N VAL A 321 -23.03 -9.78 -5.42
CA VAL A 321 -23.32 -8.92 -4.27
C VAL A 321 -22.28 -7.82 -4.25
N THR A 322 -22.70 -6.57 -4.44
CA THR A 322 -21.80 -5.41 -4.36
C THR A 322 -21.73 -4.89 -2.93
N PRO A 323 -20.51 -4.63 -2.39
CA PRO A 323 -20.35 -4.12 -1.05
C PRO A 323 -20.94 -2.76 -0.86
N LEU A 324 -21.59 -2.55 0.29
CA LEU A 324 -22.18 -1.26 0.63
C LEU A 324 -21.11 -0.16 0.71
N ASP A 325 -19.99 -0.45 1.38
CA ASP A 325 -18.89 0.48 1.63
C ASP A 325 -17.67 0.18 0.73
N THR A 326 -17.90 -0.09 -0.56
CA THR A 326 -16.81 -0.32 -1.52
C THR A 326 -15.90 0.91 -1.61
N LYS A 327 -14.62 0.73 -1.32
CA LYS A 327 -13.60 1.79 -1.40
C LYS A 327 -12.35 1.33 -2.12
N ALA A 328 -11.74 2.24 -2.87
CA ALA A 328 -10.42 2.04 -3.42
C ALA A 328 -9.37 1.98 -2.27
N PRO A 329 -8.18 1.44 -2.54
CA PRO A 329 -7.02 1.63 -1.67
C PRO A 329 -6.76 3.12 -1.39
N TRP A 330 -6.19 3.45 -0.24
CA TRP A 330 -6.14 4.85 0.24
C TRP A 330 -5.40 5.81 -0.69
N TYR A 331 -4.38 5.33 -1.40
CA TYR A 331 -3.63 6.11 -2.38
C TYR A 331 -4.42 6.41 -3.66
N PHE A 332 -5.61 5.82 -3.83
CA PHE A 332 -6.57 6.12 -4.90
C PHE A 332 -7.84 6.81 -4.40
N TRP A 333 -7.98 7.12 -3.10
CA TRP A 333 -9.17 7.81 -2.59
C TRP A 333 -9.42 9.14 -3.28
N TRP A 334 -8.37 9.91 -3.60
CA TRP A 334 -8.53 11.18 -4.32
C TRP A 334 -9.21 10.99 -5.69
N LEU A 335 -8.90 9.90 -6.40
CA LEU A 335 -9.50 9.57 -7.69
C LEU A 335 -10.96 9.14 -7.51
N GLN A 336 -11.25 8.32 -6.48
CA GLN A 336 -12.62 7.98 -6.12
C GLN A 336 -13.44 9.23 -5.73
N GLY A 337 -12.83 10.19 -5.03
CA GLY A 337 -13.47 11.46 -4.68
C GLY A 337 -13.80 12.31 -5.91
N LEU A 338 -12.90 12.37 -6.89
CA LEU A 338 -13.17 13.02 -8.18
C LEU A 338 -14.35 12.37 -8.91
N LEU A 339 -14.43 11.04 -8.94
CA LEU A 339 -15.53 10.32 -9.59
C LEU A 339 -16.90 10.62 -8.98
N LYS A 340 -16.95 10.98 -7.69
CA LYS A 340 -18.22 11.39 -7.04
C LYS A 340 -18.68 12.80 -7.42
N LEU A 341 -17.81 13.61 -8.03
CA LEU A 341 -18.12 15.01 -8.37
C LEU A 341 -18.79 15.18 -9.73
N GLY A 342 -18.76 14.19 -10.62
CA GLY A 342 -19.32 14.35 -11.94
C GLY A 342 -19.10 13.16 -12.86
N ASP A 343 -19.11 13.42 -14.16
CA ASP A 343 -19.03 12.39 -15.19
C ASP A 343 -17.72 11.57 -15.11
N LYS A 344 -17.85 10.24 -15.26
CA LYS A 344 -16.74 9.29 -15.18
C LYS A 344 -15.64 9.52 -16.23
N THR A 345 -15.99 9.99 -17.43
CA THR A 345 -15.06 10.28 -18.52
C THR A 345 -14.21 11.49 -18.17
N LEU A 346 -14.87 12.56 -17.72
CA LEU A 346 -14.18 13.80 -17.36
C LEU A 346 -13.33 13.63 -16.10
N MET A 347 -13.94 13.16 -15.02
CA MET A 347 -13.30 13.09 -13.69
C MET A 347 -12.39 11.89 -13.53
N GLY A 348 -12.70 10.78 -14.20
CA GLY A 348 -11.96 9.53 -14.08
C GLY A 348 -10.86 9.31 -15.11
N VAL A 349 -10.96 9.93 -16.30
CA VAL A 349 -10.00 9.71 -17.39
C VAL A 349 -9.32 11.01 -17.81
N ILE A 350 -10.07 12.01 -18.26
CA ILE A 350 -9.51 13.23 -18.85
C ILE A 350 -8.72 14.02 -17.81
N LEU A 351 -9.32 14.33 -16.66
CA LEU A 351 -8.69 15.16 -15.64
C LEU A 351 -7.44 14.49 -15.01
N PRO A 352 -7.47 13.20 -14.61
CA PRO A 352 -6.26 12.51 -14.15
C PRO A 352 -5.16 12.45 -15.22
N THR A 353 -5.51 12.29 -16.49
CA THR A 353 -4.55 12.33 -17.61
C THR A 353 -3.92 13.71 -17.75
N ILE A 354 -4.70 14.78 -17.63
CA ILE A 354 -4.19 16.17 -17.60
C ILE A 354 -3.26 16.36 -16.40
N ILE A 355 -3.63 15.90 -15.21
CA ILE A 355 -2.79 16.00 -14.00
C ILE A 355 -1.45 15.27 -14.21
N ALA A 356 -1.47 14.05 -14.75
CA ALA A 356 -0.25 13.30 -15.06
C ALA A 356 0.61 14.03 -16.11
N GLY A 357 -0.01 14.57 -17.17
CA GLY A 357 0.67 15.36 -18.19
C GLY A 357 1.29 16.64 -17.63
N LEU A 358 0.58 17.36 -16.75
CA LEU A 358 1.10 18.52 -16.04
C LEU A 358 2.27 18.16 -15.14
N LEU A 359 2.19 17.03 -14.43
CA LEU A 359 3.28 16.53 -13.58
C LEU A 359 4.53 16.27 -14.42
N ILE A 360 4.41 15.63 -15.59
CA ILE A 360 5.51 15.45 -16.56
C ILE A 360 6.07 16.81 -17.02
N ALA A 361 5.19 17.77 -17.27
CA ALA A 361 5.54 19.07 -17.83
C ALA A 361 6.16 20.05 -16.79
N ILE A 362 6.15 19.75 -15.49
CA ILE A 362 6.65 20.63 -14.42
C ILE A 362 8.03 21.24 -14.70
N PRO A 363 9.07 20.48 -15.14
CA PRO A 363 10.38 21.05 -15.42
C PRO A 363 10.38 22.14 -16.50
N TYR A 364 9.39 22.13 -17.40
CA TYR A 364 9.25 23.07 -18.51
C TYR A 364 8.32 24.24 -18.18
N ILE A 365 7.37 24.03 -17.26
CA ILE A 365 6.45 25.06 -16.78
C ILE A 365 7.13 25.96 -15.74
N ASP A 366 7.87 25.37 -14.80
CA ASP A 366 8.55 26.12 -13.74
C ASP A 366 9.86 26.75 -14.24
N ARG A 367 9.73 27.97 -14.80
CA ARG A 367 10.83 28.78 -15.34
C ARG A 367 11.72 29.46 -14.29
N ASN A 368 11.40 29.37 -12.99
CA ASN A 368 12.20 30.04 -11.96
C ASN A 368 13.63 29.44 -11.93
N PRO A 369 14.72 30.23 -12.02
CA PRO A 369 16.07 29.69 -12.06
C PRO A 369 16.54 29.12 -10.70
N HIS A 370 15.91 29.53 -9.60
CA HIS A 370 16.26 29.11 -8.25
C HIS A 370 15.65 27.75 -7.89
N ARG A 371 16.27 27.08 -6.92
CA ARG A 371 15.85 25.80 -6.34
C ARG A 371 15.38 25.95 -4.89
N SER A 372 15.85 27.00 -4.21
CA SER A 372 15.40 27.31 -2.85
C SER A 372 13.88 27.49 -2.79
N LEU A 373 13.24 26.81 -1.84
CA LEU A 373 11.81 26.92 -1.55
C LEU A 373 11.37 28.38 -1.34
N TYR A 374 12.14 29.17 -0.58
CA TYR A 374 11.82 30.58 -0.32
C TYR A 374 11.89 31.48 -1.56
N LYS A 375 12.70 31.09 -2.56
CA LYS A 375 12.84 31.83 -3.82
C LYS A 375 11.83 31.37 -4.88
N ARG A 376 10.95 30.40 -4.56
CA ARG A 376 9.93 29.83 -5.47
C ARG A 376 8.51 29.85 -4.87
N PRO A 377 8.02 30.98 -4.34
CA PRO A 377 6.75 31.02 -3.61
C PRO A 377 5.55 30.56 -4.44
N VAL A 378 5.52 30.87 -5.74
CA VAL A 378 4.41 30.45 -6.63
C VAL A 378 4.40 28.93 -6.83
N ALA A 379 5.53 28.33 -7.19
CA ALA A 379 5.61 26.88 -7.41
C ALA A 379 5.34 26.10 -6.11
N VAL A 380 5.90 26.56 -4.98
CA VAL A 380 5.65 25.96 -3.66
C VAL A 380 4.18 26.13 -3.27
N GLY A 381 3.57 27.29 -3.50
CA GLY A 381 2.16 27.55 -3.23
C GLY A 381 1.23 26.63 -4.03
N ILE A 382 1.50 26.43 -5.32
CA ILE A 382 0.76 25.48 -6.18
C ILE A 382 0.92 24.05 -5.64
N GLY A 383 2.14 23.66 -5.24
CA GLY A 383 2.38 22.36 -4.64
C GLY A 383 1.58 22.13 -3.35
N ILE A 384 1.61 23.09 -2.43
CA ILE A 384 0.83 23.02 -1.17
C ILE A 384 -0.67 22.96 -1.46
N LEU A 385 -1.17 23.80 -2.36
CA LEU A 385 -2.58 23.77 -2.79
C LEU A 385 -2.95 22.40 -3.38
N SER A 386 -2.08 21.81 -4.21
CA SER A 386 -2.30 20.49 -4.79
C SER A 386 -2.40 19.41 -3.72
N ILE A 387 -1.57 19.47 -2.67
CA ILE A 387 -1.66 18.55 -1.52
C ILE A 387 -2.98 18.76 -0.77
N LEU A 388 -3.39 20.00 -0.50
CA LEU A 388 -4.66 20.28 0.18
C LEU A 388 -5.84 19.74 -0.63
N VAL A 389 -5.85 19.95 -1.95
CA VAL A 389 -6.86 19.41 -2.84
C VAL A 389 -6.85 17.88 -2.81
N LEU A 390 -5.69 17.22 -2.86
CA LEU A 390 -5.58 15.76 -2.75
C LEU A 390 -6.15 15.24 -1.41
N VAL A 391 -5.91 15.94 -0.30
CA VAL A 391 -6.46 15.58 1.01
C VAL A 391 -7.99 15.70 1.03
N VAL A 392 -8.53 16.81 0.52
CA VAL A 392 -9.98 17.02 0.44
C VAL A 392 -10.63 15.97 -0.46
N LEU A 393 -10.07 15.73 -1.65
CA LEU A 393 -10.56 14.69 -2.55
C LEU A 393 -10.45 13.30 -1.95
N SER A 394 -9.40 13.01 -1.18
CA SER A 394 -9.26 11.71 -0.50
C SER A 394 -10.32 11.53 0.57
N TYR A 395 -10.66 12.58 1.34
CA TYR A 395 -11.80 12.55 2.26
C TYR A 395 -13.11 12.29 1.52
N MET A 396 -13.34 12.98 0.40
CA MET A 396 -14.52 12.78 -0.44
C MET A 396 -14.58 11.37 -1.04
N GLY A 397 -13.44 10.74 -1.28
CA GLY A 397 -13.34 9.35 -1.73
C GLY A 397 -13.85 8.33 -0.71
N THR A 398 -13.83 8.67 0.58
CA THR A 398 -14.28 7.73 1.63
C THR A 398 -15.79 7.43 1.53
N PRO A 399 -16.26 6.28 2.05
CA PRO A 399 -17.69 5.96 2.08
C PRO A 399 -18.56 6.97 2.84
N LEU A 400 -17.95 7.82 3.67
CA LEU A 400 -18.64 8.82 4.48
C LEU A 400 -19.19 10.00 3.68
N TYR A 401 -18.63 10.25 2.49
CA TYR A 401 -18.99 11.41 1.67
C TYR A 401 -19.80 10.98 0.45
N GLY A 402 -20.98 11.57 0.27
CA GLY A 402 -21.80 11.44 -0.95
C GLY A 402 -22.44 10.08 -1.18
N ILE A 403 -22.33 9.12 -0.25
CA ILE A 403 -23.04 7.85 -0.33
C ILE A 403 -24.34 7.97 0.47
N GLU A 404 -25.45 8.01 -0.26
CA GLU A 404 -26.79 7.99 0.33
C GLU A 404 -27.28 6.54 0.44
N THR A 405 -27.32 6.01 1.66
CA THR A 405 -27.88 4.68 1.94
C THR A 405 -29.09 4.80 2.84
N PRO A 406 -30.15 3.98 2.63
CA PRO A 406 -31.28 3.94 3.54
C PRO A 406 -30.80 3.66 4.97
N ALA A 407 -31.34 4.39 5.95
CA ALA A 407 -30.96 4.21 7.35
C ALA A 407 -31.11 2.76 7.81
N ALA A 408 -32.14 2.06 7.35
CA ALA A 408 -32.35 0.65 7.69
C ALA A 408 -31.14 -0.22 7.28
N THR A 409 -30.64 -0.06 6.05
CA THR A 409 -29.46 -0.79 5.55
C THR A 409 -28.20 -0.38 6.30
N ARG A 410 -27.98 0.93 6.49
CA ARG A 410 -26.77 1.45 7.15
C ARG A 410 -26.67 1.01 8.61
N ILE A 411 -27.77 1.05 9.35
CA ILE A 411 -27.81 0.66 10.76
C ILE A 411 -27.41 -0.80 10.90
N VAL A 412 -27.96 -1.68 10.07
CA VAL A 412 -27.64 -3.11 10.13
C VAL A 412 -26.21 -3.37 9.67
N GLN A 413 -25.73 -2.73 8.61
CA GLN A 413 -24.34 -2.84 8.17
C GLN A 413 -23.35 -2.42 9.26
N ASP A 414 -23.60 -1.32 9.97
CA ASP A 414 -22.73 -0.86 11.05
C ASP A 414 -22.75 -1.80 12.26
N LEU A 415 -23.87 -2.51 12.49
CA LEU A 415 -24.03 -3.43 13.61
C LEU A 415 -23.44 -4.82 13.31
N ALA A 416 -23.61 -5.30 12.10
CA ALA A 416 -23.15 -6.61 11.68
C ALA A 416 -22.63 -6.52 10.23
N PRO A 417 -21.43 -5.93 10.05
CA PRO A 417 -20.85 -5.75 8.73
C PRO A 417 -20.54 -7.12 8.14
N GLU A 418 -20.99 -7.35 6.91
CA GLU A 418 -20.52 -8.48 6.09
C GLU A 418 -19.12 -8.22 5.54
N GLU A 419 -18.80 -6.95 5.30
CA GLU A 419 -17.61 -6.48 4.62
C GLU A 419 -17.03 -5.27 5.37
N GLY A 420 -15.72 -5.08 5.28
CA GLY A 420 -14.99 -4.03 6.01
C GLY A 420 -14.64 -4.37 7.45
N VAL A 421 -13.86 -3.48 8.07
CA VAL A 421 -13.43 -3.62 9.47
C VAL A 421 -14.54 -3.14 10.38
N GLY A 422 -15.15 -4.07 11.13
CA GLY A 422 -16.19 -3.80 12.11
C GLY A 422 -15.76 -4.12 13.54
N PRO A 423 -16.51 -3.64 14.56
CA PRO A 423 -16.29 -4.08 15.93
C PRO A 423 -16.57 -5.58 16.04
N LEU A 424 -15.59 -6.35 16.54
CA LEU A 424 -15.79 -7.76 16.88
C LEU A 424 -16.78 -7.87 18.05
N ARG A 425 -17.99 -8.35 17.75
CA ARG A 425 -19.04 -8.58 18.74
C ARG A 425 -19.06 -10.05 19.15
N LYS A 426 -18.37 -10.36 20.24
CA LYS A 426 -18.37 -11.70 20.83
C LYS A 426 -19.64 -11.89 21.66
N ILE A 427 -20.70 -12.40 21.04
CA ILE A 427 -21.92 -12.82 21.75
C ILE A 427 -21.79 -14.32 22.01
N PRO A 428 -21.73 -14.78 23.28
CA PRO A 428 -21.75 -16.19 23.61
C PRO A 428 -23.01 -16.86 23.03
N PHE A 429 -22.86 -18.07 22.49
CA PHE A 429 -23.96 -18.74 21.78
C PHE A 429 -25.18 -18.95 22.68
N ASP A 430 -24.97 -19.28 23.95
CA ASP A 430 -25.99 -19.42 25.01
C ASP A 430 -26.79 -18.14 25.26
N GLN A 431 -26.20 -16.96 25.06
CA GLN A 431 -26.90 -15.68 25.20
C GLN A 431 -27.88 -15.40 24.06
N LEU A 432 -27.76 -16.06 22.89
CA LEU A 432 -28.67 -15.88 21.75
C LEU A 432 -29.98 -16.64 21.96
N GLN A 433 -30.74 -16.35 23.02
CA GLN A 433 -32.00 -17.05 23.32
C GLN A 433 -33.02 -16.88 22.17
N PRO A 434 -33.68 -17.96 21.71
CA PRO A 434 -34.70 -17.86 20.68
C PRO A 434 -35.86 -16.98 21.12
N GLY A 435 -36.32 -16.09 20.25
CA GLY A 435 -37.35 -15.12 20.56
C GLY A 435 -37.43 -13.98 19.57
N THR A 436 -38.51 -13.20 19.65
CA THR A 436 -38.66 -11.94 18.91
C THR A 436 -38.57 -10.79 19.90
N TYR A 437 -37.53 -9.97 19.75
CA TYR A 437 -37.26 -8.83 20.60
C TYR A 437 -37.60 -7.53 19.86
N GLU A 438 -38.60 -6.81 20.34
CA GLU A 438 -38.94 -5.49 19.81
C GLU A 438 -37.95 -4.44 20.32
N VAL A 439 -37.28 -3.77 19.38
CA VAL A 439 -36.18 -2.83 19.62
C VAL A 439 -36.69 -1.40 19.82
N THR A 440 -37.89 -1.13 19.30
CA THR A 440 -38.62 0.13 19.41
C THR A 440 -39.60 0.07 20.58
N GLY A 441 -39.17 0.45 21.79
CA GLY A 441 -40.02 0.40 22.99
C GLY A 441 -39.23 0.48 24.30
N THR A 442 -39.88 0.15 25.42
CA THR A 442 -39.19 0.02 26.72
C THR A 442 -38.25 -1.18 26.66
N VAL A 443 -36.94 -0.93 26.74
CA VAL A 443 -35.92 -1.98 26.77
C VAL A 443 -36.24 -2.96 27.91
N PRO A 444 -36.42 -4.26 27.63
CA PRO A 444 -36.62 -5.26 28.68
C PRO A 444 -35.48 -5.18 29.70
N ARG A 445 -35.80 -5.21 31.01
CA ARG A 445 -34.77 -5.20 32.07
C ARG A 445 -33.83 -6.41 31.99
N ASP A 446 -34.32 -7.51 31.43
CA ASP A 446 -33.56 -8.72 31.15
C ASP A 446 -34.01 -9.33 29.81
N LEU A 447 -33.09 -9.46 28.86
CA LEU A 447 -33.33 -10.11 27.57
C LEU A 447 -33.22 -11.63 27.65
N CYS A 448 -32.62 -12.16 28.72
CA CYS A 448 -32.35 -13.58 28.90
C CYS A 448 -32.72 -14.05 30.32
N PRO A 449 -34.02 -14.08 30.65
CA PRO A 449 -34.50 -14.41 32.00
C PRO A 449 -34.17 -15.85 32.45
N ASN A 450 -33.78 -16.71 31.50
CA ASN A 450 -33.43 -18.10 31.76
C ASN A 450 -31.94 -18.30 32.10
N LEU A 451 -31.13 -17.23 32.13
CA LEU A 451 -29.70 -17.29 32.45
C LEU A 451 -29.43 -16.59 33.77
N ASP A 452 -28.80 -17.30 34.72
CA ASP A 452 -28.51 -16.79 36.07
C ASP A 452 -27.65 -15.51 36.09
N PHE A 453 -26.83 -15.30 35.05
CA PHE A 453 -25.96 -14.13 34.88
C PHE A 453 -26.47 -13.12 33.84
N GLY A 454 -27.67 -13.33 33.30
CA GLY A 454 -28.24 -12.56 32.20
C GLY A 454 -27.43 -12.67 30.90
N CYS A 455 -27.62 -11.71 29.98
CA CYS A 455 -26.90 -11.69 28.70
C CYS A 455 -26.28 -10.32 28.37
N PRO A 456 -25.21 -9.92 29.06
CA PRO A 456 -24.61 -8.60 28.89
C PRO A 456 -24.12 -8.31 27.46
N ALA A 457 -23.66 -9.32 26.71
CA ALA A 457 -23.16 -9.12 25.35
C ALA A 457 -24.32 -8.88 24.37
N LEU A 458 -25.40 -9.66 24.48
CA LEU A 458 -26.62 -9.45 23.68
C LEU A 458 -27.27 -8.11 24.03
N THR A 459 -27.35 -7.76 25.31
CA THR A 459 -27.90 -6.47 25.78
C THR A 459 -27.11 -5.29 25.23
N SER A 460 -25.79 -5.37 25.13
CA SER A 460 -24.96 -4.31 24.53
C SER A 460 -25.31 -4.09 23.05
N VAL A 461 -25.39 -5.17 22.28
CA VAL A 461 -25.75 -5.12 20.84
C VAL A 461 -27.18 -4.61 20.64
N PHE A 462 -28.11 -5.09 21.45
CA PHE A 462 -29.50 -4.65 21.45
C PHE A 462 -29.63 -3.16 21.79
N ALA A 463 -28.92 -2.68 22.81
CA ALA A 463 -28.93 -1.27 23.20
C ALA A 463 -28.31 -0.37 22.12
N GLU A 464 -27.27 -0.81 21.43
CA GLU A 464 -26.70 -0.07 20.30
C GLU A 464 -27.70 -0.02 19.13
N TYR A 465 -28.35 -1.14 18.81
CA TYR A 465 -29.37 -1.20 17.77
C TYR A 465 -30.54 -0.26 18.07
N SER A 466 -31.08 -0.32 19.30
CA SER A 466 -32.16 0.55 19.76
C SER A 466 -31.78 2.02 19.69
N ARG A 467 -30.57 2.39 20.11
CA ARG A 467 -30.08 3.79 20.05
C ARG A 467 -30.02 4.32 18.62
N ARG A 468 -29.51 3.50 17.68
CA ARG A 468 -29.39 3.86 16.27
C ARG A 468 -30.77 4.00 15.60
N ILE A 469 -31.68 3.07 15.86
CA ILE A 469 -33.07 3.13 15.36
C ILE A 469 -33.80 4.34 15.93
N THR A 470 -33.73 4.56 17.25
CA THR A 470 -34.38 5.69 17.91
C THR A 470 -33.88 7.02 17.37
N ARG A 471 -32.57 7.14 17.09
CA ARG A 471 -32.01 8.32 16.42
C ARG A 471 -32.59 8.50 15.02
N ALA A 472 -32.63 7.45 14.21
CA ALA A 472 -33.17 7.52 12.85
C ALA A 472 -34.68 7.83 12.79
N ILE A 473 -35.45 7.46 13.83
CA ILE A 473 -36.87 7.81 13.96
C ILE A 473 -37.03 9.28 14.39
N ASN A 474 -36.27 9.73 15.40
CA ASN A 474 -36.56 10.97 16.12
C ASN A 474 -35.72 12.17 15.71
N ASP A 475 -34.57 11.99 15.05
CA ASP A 475 -33.67 13.10 14.70
C ASP A 475 -34.11 13.77 13.38
N PRO A 476 -34.72 14.97 13.42
CA PRO A 476 -35.22 15.63 12.23
C PRO A 476 -34.11 16.25 11.39
N ALA A 477 -32.89 16.37 11.93
CA ALA A 477 -31.74 16.92 11.21
C ALA A 477 -31.15 15.92 10.20
N LEU A 478 -31.57 14.66 10.25
CA LEU A 478 -31.10 13.63 9.31
C LEU A 478 -31.69 13.85 7.89
N PRO A 479 -30.89 13.59 6.84
CA PRO A 479 -31.39 13.53 5.47
C PRO A 479 -32.60 12.60 5.36
N LYS A 480 -33.52 12.89 4.43
CA LYS A 480 -34.77 12.10 4.26
C LYS A 480 -34.51 10.59 4.17
N ILE A 481 -33.53 10.19 3.35
CA ILE A 481 -33.16 8.78 3.15
C ILE A 481 -32.62 8.08 4.43
N GLN A 482 -32.13 8.87 5.39
CA GLN A 482 -31.63 8.38 6.68
C GLN A 482 -32.67 8.46 7.80
N ARG A 483 -33.93 8.78 7.49
CA ARG A 483 -35.02 8.80 8.46
C ARG A 483 -35.87 7.55 8.36
N LEU A 484 -36.35 7.08 9.50
CA LEU A 484 -37.27 5.94 9.64
C LEU A 484 -38.57 6.40 10.31
N PRO A 485 -39.41 7.22 9.67
CA PRO A 485 -40.65 7.70 10.29
C PRO A 485 -41.58 6.52 10.57
N ASN A 486 -42.25 6.55 11.74
CA ASN A 486 -43.07 5.45 12.26
C ASN A 486 -42.36 4.09 12.21
N GLY A 487 -41.04 4.12 12.38
CA GLY A 487 -40.18 2.95 12.31
C GLY A 487 -40.43 1.97 13.44
N GLN A 488 -40.46 0.68 13.12
CA GLN A 488 -40.45 -0.43 14.07
C GLN A 488 -39.27 -1.33 13.75
N ALA A 489 -38.55 -1.78 14.77
CA ALA A 489 -37.41 -2.66 14.59
C ALA A 489 -37.50 -3.88 15.50
N PHE A 490 -37.08 -5.02 14.96
CA PHE A 490 -37.09 -6.30 15.64
C PHE A 490 -35.72 -6.98 15.49
N LEU A 491 -35.32 -7.67 16.56
CA LEU A 491 -34.26 -8.66 16.54
C LEU A 491 -34.91 -10.02 16.75
N ILE A 492 -34.87 -10.88 15.75
CA ILE A 492 -35.52 -12.19 15.78
C ILE A 492 -34.43 -13.25 15.83
N ILE A 493 -34.46 -14.11 16.83
CA ILE A 493 -33.52 -15.21 17.00
C ILE A 493 -34.29 -16.52 16.91
N GLU A 494 -33.89 -17.37 15.97
CA GLU A 494 -34.53 -18.65 15.70
C GLU A 494 -33.48 -19.77 15.77
N ASP A 495 -33.83 -20.90 16.37
CA ASP A 495 -33.04 -22.13 16.22
C ASP A 495 -33.27 -22.68 14.81
N TRP A 496 -32.24 -22.61 13.96
CA TRP A 496 -32.34 -22.98 12.55
C TRP A 496 -31.95 -24.45 12.32
N GLN A 497 -30.84 -24.87 12.93
CA GLN A 497 -30.38 -26.26 12.97
C GLN A 497 -29.69 -26.52 14.31
N THR A 498 -29.35 -27.78 14.60
CA THR A 498 -28.52 -28.12 15.76
C THR A 498 -27.22 -27.30 15.71
N ASP A 499 -26.92 -26.57 16.79
CA ASP A 499 -25.75 -25.70 16.90
C ASP A 499 -25.70 -24.55 15.87
N LEU A 500 -26.84 -24.14 15.30
CA LEU A 500 -26.93 -23.01 14.38
C LEU A 500 -28.17 -22.15 14.68
N ARG A 501 -27.93 -20.88 14.97
CA ARG A 501 -28.98 -19.88 15.20
C ARG A 501 -29.04 -18.90 14.04
N LYS A 502 -30.26 -18.57 13.63
CA LYS A 502 -30.53 -17.51 12.64
C LYS A 502 -30.93 -16.26 13.40
N VAL A 503 -30.13 -15.21 13.27
CA VAL A 503 -30.39 -13.88 13.82
C VAL A 503 -30.86 -12.98 12.68
N THR A 504 -32.09 -12.47 12.77
CA THR A 504 -32.68 -11.58 11.78
C THR A 504 -32.85 -10.18 12.35
N PHE A 505 -32.20 -9.21 11.71
CA PHE A 505 -32.47 -7.79 11.92
C PHE A 505 -33.58 -7.38 10.97
N ARG A 506 -34.75 -7.02 11.50
CA ARG A 506 -35.90 -6.55 10.72
C ARG A 506 -36.22 -5.11 11.09
N ILE A 507 -36.34 -4.26 10.07
CA ILE A 507 -36.72 -2.85 10.23
C ILE A 507 -37.88 -2.57 9.28
N LEU A 508 -38.98 -2.05 9.81
CA LEU A 508 -40.11 -1.55 9.05
C LEU A 508 -40.21 -0.05 9.25
N TRP A 509 -40.50 0.70 8.20
CA TRP A 509 -40.70 2.15 8.28
C TRP A 509 -41.62 2.62 7.16
N ASP A 510 -42.18 3.81 7.32
CA ASP A 510 -42.94 4.44 6.24
C ASP A 510 -41.96 5.20 5.35
N ASP A 511 -41.94 4.92 4.05
CA ASP A 511 -41.01 5.57 3.13
C ASP A 511 -41.29 7.09 3.07
N PRO A 512 -40.30 7.96 3.34
CA PRO A 512 -40.54 9.41 3.38
C PRO A 512 -41.11 10.00 2.08
N ASP A 513 -40.83 9.37 0.94
CA ASP A 513 -41.24 9.85 -0.38
C ASP A 513 -42.51 9.16 -0.89
N SER A 514 -42.62 7.83 -0.80
CA SER A 514 -43.79 7.10 -1.29
C SER A 514 -44.91 6.88 -0.26
N GLN A 515 -44.66 7.16 1.03
CA GLN A 515 -45.55 6.84 2.16
C GLN A 515 -45.95 5.36 2.26
N GLN A 516 -45.28 4.47 1.53
CA GLN A 516 -45.51 3.03 1.60
C GLN A 516 -44.69 2.42 2.73
N ARG A 517 -45.25 1.42 3.41
CA ARG A 517 -44.55 0.64 4.43
C ARG A 517 -43.44 -0.17 3.74
N LYS A 518 -42.18 0.17 3.99
CA LYS A 518 -41.01 -0.60 3.55
C LYS A 518 -40.53 -1.50 4.66
N THR A 519 -39.90 -2.61 4.28
CA THR A 519 -39.28 -3.57 5.19
C THR A 519 -37.89 -3.90 4.69
N PHE A 520 -36.93 -3.91 5.61
CA PHE A 520 -35.57 -4.37 5.38
C PHE A 520 -35.29 -5.51 6.36
N GLU A 521 -34.81 -6.63 5.82
CA GLU A 521 -34.40 -7.79 6.60
C GLU A 521 -32.98 -8.18 6.26
N LYS A 522 -32.20 -8.49 7.29
CA LYS A 522 -30.89 -9.11 7.15
C LYS A 522 -30.83 -10.33 8.03
N HIS A 523 -30.47 -11.47 7.43
CA HIS A 523 -30.31 -12.73 8.13
C HIS A 523 -28.82 -13.01 8.32
N ILE A 524 -28.46 -13.40 9.54
CA ILE A 524 -27.11 -13.78 9.93
C ILE A 524 -27.19 -15.15 10.56
N PHE A 525 -26.34 -16.05 10.10
CA PHE A 525 -26.27 -17.41 10.61
C PHE A 525 -25.06 -17.54 11.53
N ILE A 526 -25.30 -17.88 12.79
CA ILE A 526 -24.28 -18.00 13.83
C ILE A 526 -24.21 -19.46 14.27
N HIS A 527 -23.05 -20.08 14.05
CA HIS A 527 -22.77 -21.42 14.55
C HIS A 527 -22.30 -21.36 16.01
N ARG A 528 -22.68 -22.36 16.80
CA ARG A 528 -22.02 -22.65 18.06
C ARG A 528 -20.61 -23.10 17.74
N LEU A 529 -19.61 -22.46 18.31
CA LEU A 529 -18.22 -22.93 18.23
C LEU A 529 -18.17 -24.41 18.64
N ARG A 530 -17.77 -25.27 17.70
CA ARG A 530 -17.45 -26.68 17.96
C ARG A 530 -15.93 -26.81 17.99
N GLY A 531 -15.34 -26.69 19.19
CA GLY A 531 -13.91 -26.90 19.42
C GLY A 531 -13.41 -26.15 20.66
N ASP A 532 -12.55 -26.79 21.44
CA ASP A 532 -11.71 -26.15 22.47
C ASP A 532 -10.48 -25.53 21.79
N GLU A 533 -10.62 -24.31 21.23
CA GLU A 533 -9.49 -23.39 20.95
C GLU A 533 -9.91 -21.93 21.18
#